data_AF-A0A534C8V5-F1
#
_entry.id   AF-A0A534C8V5-F1
#
_cell.length_a   1.000
_cell.length_b   1.000
_cell.length_c   1.000
_cell.angle_alpha   90.00
_cell.angle_beta   90.00
_cell.angle_gamma   90.00
#
_symmetry.space_group_name_H-M   'P 1'
#
loop_
_entity.id
_entity.type
_entity.pdbx_description
1 polymer ?
#
loop_
_entity_poly.entity_id
_entity_poly.type
_entity_poly.pdbx_seq_one_letter_code
_entity_poly.pdbx_strand_id
1 'polypeptide(L)' 'MKAGTVRGNCQTVIDPAPPFGGFKQSGIGQEQGRKGIDSYTELKTVVIQL' A
#
# COMPACT_ATOMS: atom_id res chain seq x y z
N MET A 1 10.00 -9.07 13.22
CA MET A 1 9.81 -7.60 13.20
C MET A 1 8.33 -7.27 13.07
N LYS A 2 7.87 -6.16 13.65
CA LYS A 2 6.46 -5.70 13.63
C LYS A 2 6.40 -4.27 13.08
N ALA A 3 6.56 -4.13 11.77
CA ALA A 3 6.62 -2.85 11.05
C ALA A 3 5.99 -2.99 9.65
N GLY A 4 5.38 -1.93 9.13
CA GLY A 4 4.78 -1.94 7.78
C GLY A 4 5.77 -1.60 6.65
N THR A 5 6.91 -0.98 6.98
CA THR A 5 8.02 -0.75 6.04
C THR A 5 9.35 -0.89 6.80
N VAL A 6 10.31 -1.63 6.24
CA VAL A 6 11.65 -1.83 6.81
C VAL A 6 12.68 -1.33 5.80
N ARG A 7 13.64 -0.52 6.24
CA ARG A 7 14.73 0.01 5.41
C ARG A 7 16.07 -0.33 6.07
N GLY A 8 17.03 -0.78 5.28
CA GLY A 8 18.40 -1.07 5.74
C GLY A 8 19.37 -0.03 5.17
N ASN A 9 20.25 0.52 6.01
CA ASN A 9 21.30 1.49 5.65
C ASN A 9 20.84 2.81 4.99
N CYS A 10 19.53 3.05 4.93
CA CYS A 10 18.94 4.27 4.37
C CYS A 10 17.80 4.74 5.28
N GLN A 11 17.83 6.02 5.68
CA GLN A 11 16.79 6.65 6.50
C GLN A 11 15.99 7.65 5.65
N THR A 12 14.67 7.70 5.84
CA THR A 12 13.77 8.70 5.21
C THR A 12 13.65 8.66 3.68
N VAL A 13 14.20 7.66 2.99
CA VAL A 13 13.97 7.47 1.55
C VAL A 13 12.52 7.06 1.27
N ILE A 14 11.71 7.98 0.79
CA ILE A 14 10.33 7.72 0.37
C ILE A 14 10.32 7.64 -1.16
N ASP A 15 9.94 6.47 -1.67
CA ASP A 15 9.81 6.21 -3.10
C ASP A 15 8.32 5.98 -3.41
N PRO A 16 7.76 6.53 -4.50
CA PRO A 16 6.34 6.39 -4.81
C PRO A 16 5.92 5.00 -5.30
N ALA A 17 6.88 4.12 -5.66
CA ALA A 17 6.59 2.80 -6.22
C ALA A 17 6.30 1.71 -5.17
N PRO A 18 7.09 1.52 -4.09
CA PRO A 18 6.77 0.55 -3.06
C PRO A 18 5.65 1.06 -2.14
N PRO A 19 4.75 0.18 -1.66
CA PRO A 19 3.71 0.57 -0.73
C PRO A 19 4.30 0.96 0.64
N PHE A 20 3.77 2.02 1.22
CA PHE A 20 4.14 2.53 2.54
C PHE A 20 2.97 2.39 3.51
N GLY A 21 3.22 1.85 4.71
CA GLY A 21 2.14 1.62 5.68
C GLY A 21 2.62 1.38 7.10
N GLY A 22 1.69 1.55 8.05
CA GLY A 22 1.92 1.34 9.48
C GLY A 22 1.67 -0.10 9.94
N PHE A 23 2.06 -0.40 11.17
CA PHE A 23 1.66 -1.64 11.86
C PHE A 23 1.05 -1.29 13.22
N LYS A 24 -0.09 -1.90 13.58
CA LYS A 24 -0.87 -1.61 14.81
C LYS A 24 -1.38 -0.15 14.89
N GLN A 25 -0.99 0.59 15.93
CA GLN A 25 -1.48 1.94 16.19
C GLN A 25 -0.91 3.00 15.23
N SER A 26 0.03 2.63 14.36
CA SER A 26 0.57 3.51 13.33
C SER A 26 -0.38 3.76 12.15
N GLY A 27 -1.57 3.15 12.14
CA GLY A 27 -2.59 3.35 11.11
C GLY A 27 -3.03 2.04 10.45
N ILE A 28 -4.03 2.17 9.59
CA ILE A 28 -4.67 1.08 8.83
C ILE A 28 -4.54 1.42 7.35
N GLY A 29 -4.21 0.43 6.51
CA GLY A 29 -4.06 0.60 5.06
C GLY A 29 -2.60 0.78 4.62
N GLN A 30 -2.42 0.91 3.30
CA GLN A 30 -1.13 1.15 2.66
C GLN A 30 -1.31 2.24 1.60
N GLU A 31 -0.40 3.20 1.59
CA GLU A 31 -0.30 4.26 0.60
C GLU A 31 0.77 3.90 -0.43
N GLN A 32 0.85 4.67 -1.53
CA GLN A 32 1.86 4.51 -2.57
C GLN A 32 1.77 3.18 -3.35
N GLY A 33 2.46 3.14 -4.48
CA GLY A 33 2.43 2.00 -5.40
C GLY A 33 1.02 1.60 -5.81
N ARG A 34 0.85 0.33 -6.16
CA ARG A 34 -0.45 -0.19 -6.60
C ARG A 34 -1.49 -0.19 -5.47
N LYS A 35 -1.07 -0.50 -4.24
CA LYS A 35 -1.96 -0.61 -3.09
C LYS A 35 -2.55 0.73 -2.63
N GLY A 36 -1.82 1.83 -2.82
CA GLY A 36 -2.38 3.18 -2.63
C GLY A 36 -3.54 3.43 -3.59
N ILE A 37 -3.35 3.15 -4.89
CA ILE A 37 -4.40 3.32 -5.91
C ILE A 37 -5.61 2.42 -5.63
N ASP A 38 -5.37 1.17 -5.25
CA ASP A 38 -6.44 0.24 -4.89
C ASP A 38 -7.24 0.70 -3.65
N SER A 39 -6.70 1.61 -2.82
CA SER A 39 -7.44 2.21 -1.70
C SER A 39 -8.40 3.33 -2.12
N TYR A 40 -8.19 3.90 -3.32
CA TYR A 40 -9.03 4.94 -3.91
C TYR A 40 -9.95 4.42 -5.03
N THR A 41 -9.86 3.14 -5.36
CA THR A 41 -10.63 2.52 -6.44
C THR A 41 -11.35 1.29 -5.92
N GLU A 42 -12.52 0.99 -6.47
CA GLU A 42 -13.29 -0.20 -6.09
C GLU A 42 -13.32 -1.19 -7.25
N LEU A 43 -13.09 -2.47 -6.95
CA LEU A 43 -13.15 -3.53 -7.95
C LEU A 43 -14.61 -3.85 -8.27
N LYS A 44 -14.98 -3.67 -9.53
CA LYS A 44 -16.31 -4.01 -10.05
C LYS A 44 -16.22 -5.17 -11.04
N THR A 45 -16.84 -6.29 -10.71
CA THR A 45 -16.92 -7.45 -11.61
C THR A 45 -18.16 -7.34 -12.51
N VAL A 46 -17.98 -7.49 -13.82
CA VAL A 46 -19.07 -7.53 -14.81
C VAL A 46 -18.95 -8.81 -15.61
N VAL A 47 -20.03 -9.58 -15.66
CA VAL A 47 -20.12 -10.82 -16.46
C VAL A 47 -21.07 -10.55 -17.62
N ILE A 48 -20.61 -10.83 -18.84
CA ILE A 48 -21.39 -10.64 -20.07
C ILE A 48 -21.57 -12.02 -20.71
N GLN A 49 -22.82 -12.35 -21.03
CA GLN A 49 -23.15 -13.52 -21.83
C GLN A 49 -23.15 -13.12 -23.30
N LEU A 50 -22.36 -13.83 -24.11
CA LEU A 50 -22.30 -13.67 -25.57
C LEU A 50 -23.43 -14.46 -26.25
#